data_AF-R7T5F9-F1
#
_entry.id   AF-R7T5F9-F1
#
_cell.length_a   1.000
_cell.length_b   1.000
_cell.length_c   1.000
_cell.angle_alpha   90.00
_cell.angle_beta   90.00
_cell.angle_gamma   90.00
#
_symmetry.space_group_name_H-M   'P 1'
#
loop_
_entity.id
_entity.type
_entity.pdbx_description
1 polymer ?
#
loop_
_entity_poly.entity_id
_entity_poly.type
_entity_poly.pdbx_seq_one_letter_code
_entity_poly.pdbx_strand_id
1 'polypeptide(L)' 'TISVWNDDVAARLSGCFACTDWDMFVRNCSDINELTDTVTDYIKFCEEMIIEKKTLKIYPNNKPWV' A
#
# COMPACT_ATOMS: atom_id res chain seq x y z
N THR A 1 7.09 10.09 -8.33
CA THR A 1 7.11 9.86 -6.87
C THR A 1 7.54 8.43 -6.63
N ILE A 2 8.33 8.18 -5.61
CA ILE A 2 8.74 6.82 -5.21
C ILE A 2 8.08 6.47 -3.89
N SER A 3 7.63 5.22 -3.76
CA SER A 3 7.19 4.67 -2.48
C SER A 3 8.41 4.26 -1.68
N VAL A 4 8.47 4.65 -0.40
CA VAL A 4 9.61 4.32 0.46
C VAL A 4 9.24 3.16 1.36
N TRP A 5 9.89 2.03 1.12
CA TRP A 5 9.80 0.84 1.97
C TRP A 5 10.94 0.85 2.99
N ASN A 6 10.60 0.62 4.25
CA ASN A 6 11.52 0.39 5.34
C ASN A 6 10.86 -0.55 6.38
N ASP A 7 11.64 -1.02 7.35
CA ASP A 7 11.17 -2.00 8.34
C ASP A 7 10.03 -1.46 9.21
N ASP A 8 10.01 -0.16 9.52
CA ASP A 8 8.92 0.48 10.29
C ASP A 8 7.60 0.47 9.50
N VAL A 9 7.64 0.89 8.23
CA VAL A 9 6.48 0.88 7.33
C VAL A 9 5.95 -0.53 7.13
N ALA A 10 6.84 -1.51 6.96
CA ALA A 10 6.47 -2.92 6.84
C ALA A 10 5.80 -3.45 8.12
N ALA A 11 6.37 -3.14 9.29
CA ALA A 11 5.80 -3.53 10.58
C ALA A 11 4.43 -2.89 10.82
N ARG A 12 4.25 -1.62 10.47
CA ARG A 12 2.97 -0.91 10.59
C ARG A 12 1.91 -1.48 9.65
N LEU A 13 2.26 -1.78 8.39
CA LEU A 13 1.35 -2.41 7.44
C LEU A 13 0.96 -3.82 7.90
N SER A 14 1.91 -4.60 8.39
CA SER A 14 1.67 -5.93 8.98
C SER A 14 0.75 -5.84 10.20
N GLY A 15 0.97 -4.88 11.10
CA GLY A 15 0.09 -4.63 12.25
C GLY A 15 -1.32 -4.22 11.82
N CYS A 16 -1.47 -3.41 10.77
CA CYS A 16 -2.77 -3.07 10.21
C CYS A 16 -3.52 -4.33 9.77
N PHE A 17 -2.87 -5.20 8.98
CA PHE A 17 -3.48 -6.44 8.48
C PHE A 17 -3.78 -7.46 9.58
N ALA A 18 -2.97 -7.50 10.63
CA ALA A 18 -3.22 -8.36 11.79
C ALA A 18 -4.47 -7.92 12.59
N CYS A 19 -4.80 -6.63 12.55
CA CYS A 19 -5.98 -6.06 13.21
C CYS A 19 -7.23 -6.03 12.31
N THR A 20 -7.09 -6.31 11.01
CA THR A 20 -8.22 -6.34 10.07
C THR A 20 -9.07 -7.59 10.29
N ASP A 21 -10.39 -7.41 10.45
CA ASP A 21 -11.36 -8.52 10.41
C ASP A 21 -11.57 -8.96 8.95
N TRP A 22 -10.80 -9.94 8.48
CA TRP A 22 -10.90 -10.44 7.10
C TRP A 22 -12.21 -11.17 6.81
N ASP A 23 -12.83 -11.76 7.84
CA ASP A 23 -14.11 -12.46 7.70
C ASP A 23 -15.26 -11.47 7.40
N MET A 24 -15.08 -10.17 7.66
CA MET A 24 -16.05 -9.16 7.26
C MET A 24 -16.21 -9.09 5.73
N PHE A 25 -15.13 -9.30 4.95
CA PHE A 25 -15.21 -9.26 3.50
C PHE A 25 -15.93 -10.51 2.97
N VAL A 26 -15.61 -11.68 3.52
CA VAL A 26 -16.25 -12.95 3.14
C VAL A 26 -17.76 -12.93 3.41
N ARG A 27 -18.19 -12.31 4.52
CA ARG A 27 -19.61 -12.20 4.87
C ARG A 27 -20.40 -11.21 4.00
N ASN A 28 -19.74 -10.22 3.41
CA ASN A 28 -20.38 -9.10 2.74
C ASN A 28 -20.26 -9.13 1.22
N CYS A 29 -19.30 -9.87 0.67
CA CYS A 29 -19.16 -10.02 -0.78
C CYS A 29 -20.01 -11.18 -1.30
N SER A 30 -20.65 -10.96 -2.44
CA SER A 30 -21.63 -11.89 -3.05
C SER A 30 -20.96 -13.05 -3.76
N ASP A 31 -19.77 -12.82 -4.31
CA ASP A 31 -18.98 -13.81 -5.03
C ASP A 31 -17.47 -13.59 -4.88
N ILE A 32 -16.69 -14.52 -5.44
CA ILE A 32 -15.23 -14.52 -5.35
C ILE A 32 -14.57 -13.34 -6.09
N ASN A 33 -15.20 -12.82 -7.16
CA ASN A 33 -14.67 -11.68 -7.89
C ASN A 33 -14.85 -10.42 -7.03
N GLU A 34 -16.05 -10.19 -6.50
CA GLU A 34 -16.33 -9.06 -5.61
C GLU A 34 -15.44 -9.11 -4.35
N LEU A 35 -15.24 -10.29 -3.77
CA LEU A 35 -14.32 -10.48 -2.65
C LEU A 35 -12.88 -10.10 -3.02
N THR A 36 -12.42 -10.57 -4.18
CA THR A 36 -11.05 -10.30 -4.65
C THR A 36 -10.84 -8.81 -4.89
N ASP A 37 -11.79 -8.15 -5.56
CA ASP A 37 -11.72 -6.71 -5.84
C ASP A 37 -11.73 -5.91 -4.54
N THR A 38 -12.67 -6.20 -3.64
CA THR A 38 -12.82 -5.48 -2.37
C THR A 38 -11.60 -5.63 -1.47
N VAL A 39 -11.08 -6.85 -1.32
CA VAL A 39 -9.87 -7.12 -0.52
C VAL A 39 -8.65 -6.43 -1.14
N THR A 40 -8.51 -6.50 -2.45
CA THR A 40 -7.40 -5.87 -3.17
C THR A 40 -7.41 -4.35 -3.00
N ASP A 41 -8.59 -3.73 -3.11
CA ASP A 41 -8.73 -2.29 -2.95
C ASP A 41 -8.51 -1.83 -1.51
N TYR A 42 -8.93 -2.63 -0.53
CA TYR A 42 -8.59 -2.37 0.88
C TYR A 42 -7.08 -2.45 1.13
N ILE A 43 -6.39 -3.46 0.60
CA ILE A 43 -4.94 -3.58 0.72
C ILE A 43 -4.23 -2.36 0.11
N LYS A 44 -4.62 -1.96 -1.10
CA LYS A 44 -4.08 -0.73 -1.74
C LYS A 44 -4.35 0.50 -0.87
N PHE A 45 -5.54 0.63 -0.30
CA PHE A 45 -5.85 1.74 0.60
C PHE A 45 -4.90 1.77 1.82
N CYS A 46 -4.68 0.62 2.47
CA CYS A 46 -3.72 0.52 3.57
C CYS A 46 -2.30 0.88 3.14
N GLU A 47 -1.86 0.43 1.97
CA GLU A 47 -0.57 0.81 1.38
C GLU A 47 -0.47 2.32 1.17
N GLU A 48 -1.48 2.97 0.61
CA GLU A 48 -1.47 4.42 0.39
C GLU A 48 -1.52 5.25 1.68
N MET A 49 -2.15 4.73 2.73
CA MET A 49 -2.23 5.39 4.03
C MET A 49 -0.94 5.25 4.86
N ILE A 50 -0.23 4.13 4.72
CA ILE A 50 0.92 3.81 5.56
C ILE A 50 2.25 4.12 4.86
N ILE A 51 2.36 3.87 3.56
CA ILE A 51 3.61 4.02 2.81
C ILE A 51 3.78 5.47 2.36
N GLU A 52 4.82 6.11 2.89
CA GLU A 52 5.18 7.47 2.49
C GLU A 52 5.63 7.52 1.01
N LYS A 53 5.04 8.45 0.25
CA LYS A 53 5.43 8.76 -1.13
C LYS A 53 6.41 9.94 -1.14
N LYS A 54 7.65 9.74 -1.60
CA LYS A 54 8.64 10.82 -1.76
C LYS A 54 8.70 11.33 -3.21
N THR A 55 8.76 12.64 -3.38
CA THR A 55 8.91 13.27 -4.69
C THR A 55 10.39 13.50 -4.99
N LEU A 56 10.90 12.84 -6.03
CA LEU A 56 12.23 13.12 -6.56
C LEU A 56 12.13 14.24 -7.60
N LYS A 57 12.84 15.34 -7.38
CA LYS A 57 12.95 16.43 -8.35
C LYS A 57 14.28 16.29 -9.09
N ILE A 58 14.21 15.87 -10.35
CA ILE A 58 15.40 15.75 -11.22
C ILE A 58 15.46 17.02 -12.07
N TYR A 59 16.57 17.75 -11.96
CA TYR A 59 16.82 18.92 -12.79
C TYR A 59 17.51 18.51 -14.11
N PRO A 60 17.24 19.18 -15.24
CA PRO A 60 17.82 18.84 -16.54
C PRO A 60 19.36 18.81 -16.57
N ASN A 61 20.02 19.49 -15.63
CA ASN A 61 21.49 19.55 -15.54
C ASN A 61 22.08 18.55 -14.53
N ASN A 62 21.29 17.61 -14.01
CA ASN A 62 21.75 16.57 -13.08
C ASN A 62 22.43 15.42 -13.84
N LYS A 63 23.47 15.77 -14.62
CA LYS A 63 24.28 14.82 -15.38
C LYS A 63 25.17 14.02 -14.42
N PRO A 64 25.21 12.68 -14.50
CA PRO A 64 25.87 11.82 -13.52
C PRO A 64 27.41 11.79 -13.60
N TRP A 65 28.05 12.74 -14.30
CA TRP A 65 29.48 12.68 -14.63
C TRP A 65 30.33 13.83 -14.03
N VAL A 66 30.16 14.14 -12.75
CA VAL A 66 31.23 14.80 -11.98
C VAL A 66 32.02 13.74 -11.25
#